data_AF-A0A0E3WFP6-F1
#
_entry.id   AF-A0A0E3WFP6-F1
#
_cell.length_a   1.000
_cell.length_b   1.000
_cell.length_c   1.000
_cell.angle_alpha   90.00
_cell.angle_beta   90.00
_cell.angle_gamma   90.00
#
_symmetry.space_group_name_H-M   'P 1'
#
loop_
_entity.id
_entity.type
_entity.pdbx_description
1 polymer ?
#
loop_
_entity_poly.entity_id
_entity_poly.type
_entity_poly.pdbx_seq_one_letter_code
_entity_poly.pdbx_strand_id
1 'polypeptide(L)' 'MNKQFGLVSEAIGIYVTPHMMRHFFTTQSIIAGVPMEQLSQALGHTKIYMTDRYNQVEDELAEATTDMFLTRIR' A
#
# COMPACT_ATOMS: atom_id res chain seq x y z
N MET A 1 2.27 -22.42 -4.45
CA MET A 1 1.95 -20.98 -4.57
C MET A 1 2.27 -20.40 -5.95
N ASN A 2 3.50 -20.56 -6.48
CA ASN A 2 3.92 -19.91 -7.74
C ASN A 2 3.21 -20.37 -9.02
N LYS A 3 2.67 -21.60 -9.09
CA LYS A 3 2.05 -22.13 -10.32
C LYS A 3 0.79 -21.35 -10.75
N GLN A 4 0.00 -20.88 -9.80
CA GLN A 4 -1.19 -20.05 -10.03
C GLN A 4 -0.82 -18.66 -10.57
N PHE A 5 0.25 -18.07 -10.02
CA PHE A 5 0.78 -16.79 -10.49
C PHE A 5 1.37 -16.86 -11.90
N GLY A 6 1.91 -18.02 -12.29
CA GLY A 6 2.31 -18.27 -13.68
C GLY A 6 1.14 -18.17 -14.66
N LEU A 7 0.00 -18.80 -14.34
CA LEU A 7 -1.21 -18.74 -15.16
C LEU A 7 -1.76 -17.31 -15.27
N VAL A 8 -1.80 -16.57 -14.15
CA VAL A 8 -2.23 -15.17 -14.15
C VAL A 8 -1.27 -14.33 -14.99
N SER A 9 0.04 -14.54 -14.84
CA SER A 9 1.05 -13.78 -15.59
C SER A 9 0.94 -13.99 -17.10
N GLU A 10 0.67 -15.22 -17.51
CA GLU A 10 0.43 -15.58 -18.91
C GLU A 10 -0.86 -14.95 -19.44
N ALA A 11 -1.95 -15.01 -18.66
CA ALA A 11 -3.24 -14.47 -19.05
C ALA A 11 -3.25 -12.94 -19.23
N ILE A 12 -2.50 -12.21 -18.40
CA ILE A 12 -2.42 -10.75 -18.46
C ILE A 12 -1.20 -10.23 -19.23
N GLY A 13 -0.28 -11.12 -19.62
CA GLY A 13 0.97 -10.76 -20.30
C GLY A 13 1.99 -10.00 -19.43
N ILE A 14 1.87 -10.06 -18.10
CA ILE A 14 2.75 -9.35 -17.15
C ILE A 14 3.29 -10.35 -16.14
N TYR A 15 4.60 -10.34 -15.90
CA TYR A 15 5.21 -11.21 -14.88
C TYR A 15 4.86 -10.72 -13.46
N VAL A 16 4.11 -11.54 -12.71
CA VAL A 16 3.68 -11.24 -11.35
C VAL A 16 4.16 -12.33 -10.39
N THR A 17 4.75 -11.90 -9.27
CA THR A 17 5.14 -12.81 -8.19
C THR A 17 4.36 -12.52 -6.90
N PRO A 18 4.23 -13.51 -5.99
CA PRO A 18 3.61 -13.27 -4.68
C PRO A 18 4.28 -12.13 -3.88
N HIS A 19 5.60 -11.95 -4.03
CA HIS A 19 6.33 -10.89 -3.35
C HIS A 19 5.99 -9.51 -3.91
N MET A 20 5.85 -9.38 -5.25
CA MET A 20 5.39 -8.14 -5.88
C MET A 20 3.97 -7.78 -5.43
N MET A 21 3.07 -8.76 -5.36
CA MET A 21 1.70 -8.51 -4.87
C MET A 21 1.66 -8.13 -3.40
N ARG A 22 2.57 -8.66 -2.57
CA ARG A 22 2.72 -8.20 -1.18
C ARG A 22 3.11 -6.74 -1.11
N HIS A 23 4.12 -6.31 -1.89
CA HIS A 23 4.52 -4.90 -1.96
C HIS A 23 3.42 -3.99 -2.50
N PHE A 24 2.71 -4.44 -3.53
CA PHE A 24 1.58 -3.71 -4.09
C PHE A 24 0.49 -3.50 -3.04
N PHE A 25 0.08 -4.56 -2.34
CA PHE A 25 -0.91 -4.49 -1.27
C PHE A 25 -0.49 -3.53 -0.15
N THR A 26 0.76 -3.61 0.30
CA THR A 26 1.32 -2.70 1.31
C THR A 26 1.25 -1.25 0.85
N THR A 27 1.74 -0.96 -0.36
CA THR A 27 1.78 0.40 -0.92
C THR A 27 0.38 0.98 -1.09
N GLN A 28 -0.56 0.20 -1.63
CA GLN A 28 -1.95 0.64 -1.82
C GLN A 28 -2.68 0.88 -0.50
N SER A 29 -2.43 0.04 0.52
CA SER A 29 -3.01 0.22 1.85
C SER A 29 -2.56 1.54 2.47
N ILE A 30 -1.28 1.90 2.30
CA ILE A 30 -0.74 3.17 2.80
C ILE A 30 -1.31 4.36 2.04
N ILE A 31 -1.37 4.29 0.71
CA ILE A 31 -2.01 5.35 -0.11
C ILE A 31 -3.48 5.55 0.31
N ALA A 32 -4.17 4.47 0.69
CA ALA A 32 -5.53 4.51 1.20
C ALA A 32 -5.65 5.01 2.65
N GLY A 33 -4.55 5.36 3.31
CA GLY A 33 -4.51 5.83 4.70
C GLY A 33 -4.79 4.75 5.74
N VAL A 34 -4.51 3.48 5.42
CA VAL A 34 -4.68 2.38 6.40
C VAL A 34 -3.61 2.50 7.48
N PRO A 35 -4.00 2.54 8.77
CA PRO A 35 -3.04 2.63 9.87
C PRO A 35 -2.01 1.50 9.81
N MET A 36 -0.74 1.87 10.00
CA MET A 36 0.41 0.95 9.91
C MET A 36 0.30 -0.27 10.84
N GLU A 37 -0.34 -0.11 12.00
CA GLU A 37 -0.60 -1.21 12.94
C GLU A 37 -1.54 -2.27 12.35
N GLN A 38 -2.62 -1.82 11.70
CA GLN A 38 -3.57 -2.72 11.01
C GLN A 38 -2.91 -3.40 9.81
N LEU A 39 -2.08 -2.66 9.07
CA LEU A 39 -1.32 -3.20 7.95
C LEU A 39 -0.30 -4.25 8.41
N SER A 40 0.36 -4.03 9.56
CA SER A 40 1.29 -4.98 10.18
C SER A 40 0.60 -6.29 10.56
N GLN A 41 -0.60 -6.20 11.15
CA GLN A 41 -1.42 -7.36 11.46
C GLN A 41 -1.81 -8.12 10.20
N ALA A 42 -2.26 -7.42 9.15
CA ALA A 42 -2.64 -8.03 7.88
C ALA A 42 -1.46 -8.73 7.16
N LEU A 43 -0.25 -8.17 7.27
CA LEU A 43 0.96 -8.73 6.66
C LEU A 43 1.62 -9.84 7.49
N GLY A 44 1.16 -10.03 8.74
CA GLY A 44 1.61 -11.08 9.66
C GLY A 44 2.83 -10.69 10.50
N HIS A 45 2.77 -9.57 11.22
CA HIS A 45 3.81 -9.04 12.12
C HIS A 45 5.22 -8.98 11.50
N THR A 46 5.31 -8.93 10.17
CA THR A 46 6.60 -8.80 9.49
C THR A 46 7.02 -7.36 9.65
N LYS A 47 8.26 -7.10 10.12
CA LYS A 47 8.85 -5.75 10.13
C LYS A 47 8.54 -5.09 8.81
N ILE A 48 7.65 -4.09 8.82
CA ILE A 48 7.24 -3.42 7.60
C ILE A 48 8.46 -2.65 7.14
N TYR A 49 9.16 -3.22 6.17
CA TYR A 49 10.35 -2.61 5.60
C TYR A 49 9.91 -1.31 4.93
N MET A 50 10.65 -0.23 5.21
CA MET A 50 10.56 1.14 4.67
C MET A 50 9.89 2.22 5.54
N THR A 51 10.09 2.20 6.87
CA THR A 51 9.66 3.26 7.82
C THR A 51 9.93 4.70 7.34
N ASP A 52 11.01 4.96 6.58
CA ASP A 52 11.36 6.31 6.11
C ASP A 52 10.51 6.85 4.94
N ARG A 53 10.05 6.00 4.02
CA ARG A 53 9.18 6.44 2.91
C ARG A 53 7.72 6.61 3.35
N TYR A 54 7.34 6.07 4.51
CA TYR A 54 5.97 6.06 4.99
C TYR A 54 5.56 7.35 5.69
N ASN A 55 6.46 7.98 6.45
CA ASN A 55 6.18 9.28 7.08
C ASN A 55 5.88 10.37 6.05
N GLN A 56 6.58 10.35 4.90
CA GLN A 56 6.36 11.33 3.83
C GLN A 56 4.98 11.21 3.18
N VAL A 57 4.45 9.99 3.03
CA VAL A 57 3.13 9.77 2.40
C VAL A 57 2.00 10.12 3.37
N GLU A 58 2.16 9.83 4.66
CA GLU A 58 1.20 10.28 5.70
C GLU A 58 1.15 11.81 5.77
N ASP A 59 2.30 12.49 5.75
CA ASP A 59 2.36 13.96 5.76
C ASP A 59 1.68 14.55 4.51
N GLU A 60 1.91 13.98 3.33
CA GLU A 60 1.30 14.44 2.06
C GLU A 60 -0.23 14.21 2.04
N LEU A 61 -0.70 13.08 2.59
CA LEU A 61 -2.14 12.80 2.75
C LEU A 61 -2.80 13.68 3.81
N ALA A 62 -2.12 13.96 4.93
CA ALA A 62 -2.61 14.86 5.97
C ALA A 62 -2.76 16.30 5.43
N GLU A 63 -1.82 16.76 4.60
CA GLU A 63 -1.90 18.06 3.93
C GLU A 63 -3.08 18.09 2.96
N ALA A 64 -3.22 17.08 2.08
CA ALA A 64 -4.32 17.00 1.12
C ALA A 64 -5.71 16.94 1.79
N THR A 65 -5.85 16.21 2.90
CA THR A 65 -7.12 16.12 3.64
C THR A 65 -7.45 17.42 4.37
N THR A 66 -6.44 18.10 4.93
CA THR A 66 -6.60 19.42 5.56
C THR A 66 -7.05 20.46 4.54
N ASP A 67 -6.42 20.49 3.37
CA ASP A 67 -6.78 21.38 2.26
C ASP A 67 -8.19 21.13 1.73
N MET A 68 -8.59 19.86 1.59
CA MET A 68 -9.97 19.51 1.25
C MET A 68 -10.98 20.01 2.29
N PHE A 69 -10.67 19.88 3.59
CA PHE A 69 -11.52 20.36 4.66
C PHE A 69 -11.65 21.88 4.66
N LEU A 70 -10.53 22.61 4.53
CA LEU A 70 -10.51 24.07 4.52
C LEU A 70 -11.22 24.64 3.29
N THR A 71 -11.08 24.00 2.14
CA THR A 71 -11.77 24.41 0.89
C THR A 71 -13.28 24.25 0.99
N ARG A 72 -13.79 23.35 1.85
CA ARG A 72 -15.23 23.10 2.00
C ARG A 72 -15.93 24.02 3.00
N ILE A 73 -15.18 24.70 3.87
CA ILE A 73 -15.69 25.60 4.91
C ILE A 73 -15.66 27.08 4.46
N ARG A 74 -15.09 27.37 3.29
CA ARG A 74 -15.14 28.69 2.64
C ARG A 74 -16.33 28.80 1.68
#